data_AF-A0A452REY1-F1
#
_entry.id   AF-A0A452REY1-F1
#
_cell.length_a   1.000
_cell.length_b   1.000
_cell.length_c   1.000
_cell.angle_alpha   90.00
_cell.angle_beta   90.00
_cell.angle_gamma   90.00
#
_symmetry.space_group_name_H-M   'P 1'
#
loop_
_entity.id
_entity.type
_entity.pdbx_description
1 polymer ?
#
loop_
_entity_poly.entity_id
_entity_poly.type
_entity_poly.pdbx_seq_one_letter_code
_entity_poly.pdbx_strand_id
1 'polypeptide(L)'
;MEEAEAGPRAPVLEALDKLADILEPIGRQEEAELPAQILAEFVMDSRKKYKLLCSQLQVVDFLQNFLAQEDVVQGLDPLASEDISRQNALAAKEQWKELKATYQEHVEAITGALTQALPTMEEAQRKRVQLQEALEQLQAKKQVAMERLRTAQKQWRLQQEKHLQHLAEASAEVRQRQRGTQQELERVSQELGSLQQQAGQKRDTLQRHQTFLQLLHTLQGQLPFPEAETELPQRLDLPEDKPQKQNPGNTIGKDRSVPSKGDGLQPAGDASSPGLPEGQQHGKGT
;
A
#
# COMPACT_ATOMS: atom_id res chain seq x y z
N MET A 1 6.05 -17.03 15.81
CA MET A 1 4.60 -16.90 15.56
C MET A 1 4.47 -16.11 14.28
N GLU A 2 4.59 -16.78 13.14
CA GLU A 2 4.73 -16.19 11.80
C GLU A 2 3.77 -16.91 10.84
N GLU A 3 2.53 -17.08 11.28
CA GLU A 3 1.47 -17.75 10.53
C GLU A 3 0.17 -16.95 10.71
N ALA A 4 -0.01 -15.87 9.96
CA ALA A 4 -1.33 -15.21 9.84
C ALA A 4 -1.37 -14.11 8.76
N GLU A 5 -0.82 -14.33 7.56
CA GLU A 5 -1.18 -13.44 6.44
C GLU A 5 -1.11 -14.13 5.06
N ALA A 6 -1.26 -15.45 5.06
CA ALA A 6 -1.37 -16.28 3.85
C ALA A 6 -2.84 -16.61 3.52
N GLY A 7 -3.73 -15.62 3.57
CA GLY A 7 -5.11 -15.73 3.08
C GLY A 7 -5.56 -14.39 2.49
N PRO A 8 -6.26 -14.32 1.34
CA PRO A 8 -6.81 -15.36 0.47
C PRO A 8 -5.99 -15.50 -0.84
N ARG A 9 -4.70 -15.15 -0.84
CA ARG A 9 -3.87 -15.17 -2.06
C ARG A 9 -3.58 -16.57 -2.57
N ALA A 10 -3.30 -17.52 -1.68
CA ALA A 10 -3.05 -18.92 -2.04
C ALA A 10 -4.29 -19.59 -2.69
N PRO A 11 -5.51 -19.52 -2.11
CA PRO A 11 -6.67 -20.14 -2.74
C PRO A 11 -7.10 -19.41 -4.02
N VAL A 12 -6.83 -18.11 -4.18
CA VAL A 12 -7.12 -17.38 -5.42
C VAL A 12 -6.13 -17.74 -6.53
N LEU A 13 -4.85 -17.89 -6.22
CA LEU A 13 -3.85 -18.38 -7.18
C LEU A 13 -4.13 -19.83 -7.55
N GLU A 14 -4.48 -20.68 -6.59
CA GLU A 14 -4.85 -22.07 -6.84
C GLU A 14 -6.17 -22.18 -7.64
N ALA A 15 -7.12 -21.26 -7.44
CA ALA A 15 -8.33 -21.18 -8.28
C ALA A 15 -8.02 -20.65 -9.68
N LEU A 16 -7.05 -19.72 -9.82
CA LEU A 16 -6.60 -19.22 -11.12
C LEU A 16 -5.77 -20.27 -11.88
N ASP A 17 -4.96 -21.07 -11.21
CA ASP A 17 -4.24 -22.20 -11.79
C ASP A 17 -5.22 -23.31 -12.18
N LYS A 18 -6.20 -23.64 -11.33
CA LYS A 18 -7.28 -24.59 -11.69
C LYS A 18 -8.10 -24.08 -12.88
N LEU A 19 -8.34 -22.77 -12.98
CA LEU A 19 -8.99 -22.17 -14.15
C LEU A 19 -8.06 -22.12 -15.37
N ALA A 20 -6.75 -21.98 -15.18
CA ALA A 20 -5.76 -22.05 -16.24
C ALA A 20 -5.56 -23.47 -16.77
N ASP A 21 -5.78 -24.51 -15.95
CA ASP A 21 -5.78 -25.92 -16.37
C ASP A 21 -7.10 -26.30 -17.08
N ILE A 22 -8.24 -25.69 -16.70
CA ILE A 22 -9.53 -25.86 -17.40
C ILE A 22 -9.56 -25.07 -18.72
N LEU A 23 -8.83 -23.94 -18.79
CA LEU A 23 -8.68 -23.09 -19.97
C LEU A 23 -7.36 -23.29 -20.71
N GLU A 24 -6.54 -24.23 -20.26
CA GLU A 24 -5.45 -24.77 -21.07
C GLU A 24 -6.15 -25.23 -22.35
N PRO A 25 -5.71 -24.80 -23.54
CA PRO A 25 -6.47 -25.06 -24.74
C PRO A 25 -6.54 -26.59 -24.90
N ILE A 26 -7.70 -27.15 -24.56
CA ILE A 26 -8.14 -28.47 -24.97
C ILE A 26 -8.08 -28.60 -26.51
N GLY A 27 -7.87 -27.48 -27.23
CA GLY A 27 -7.46 -27.43 -28.64
C GLY A 27 -5.97 -27.65 -28.93
N ARG A 28 -5.20 -28.32 -28.05
CA ARG A 28 -3.91 -28.94 -28.43
C ARG A 28 -3.99 -30.46 -28.56
N GLN A 29 -5.20 -31.00 -28.66
CA GLN A 29 -5.36 -32.19 -29.48
C GLN A 29 -5.36 -31.71 -30.93
N GLU A 30 -4.38 -32.17 -31.70
CA GLU A 30 -4.24 -31.98 -33.14
C GLU A 30 -5.49 -32.49 -33.87
N GLU A 31 -6.63 -31.84 -33.72
CA GLU A 31 -7.67 -31.88 -34.73
C GLU A 31 -7.12 -31.05 -35.88
N ALA A 32 -6.42 -31.75 -36.77
CA ALA A 32 -5.86 -31.25 -38.00
C ALA A 32 -6.70 -30.10 -38.55
N GLU A 33 -6.21 -28.86 -38.37
CA GLU A 33 -6.68 -27.68 -39.09
C GLU A 33 -6.34 -27.92 -40.57
N LEU A 34 -7.12 -28.79 -41.23
CA LEU A 34 -7.13 -28.84 -42.67
C LEU A 34 -7.62 -27.45 -43.08
N PRO A 35 -6.81 -26.70 -43.87
CA PRO A 35 -7.18 -25.37 -44.31
C PRO A 35 -8.63 -25.36 -44.79
N ALA A 36 -9.38 -24.30 -44.48
CA ALA A 36 -10.79 -24.17 -44.87
C ALA A 36 -11.02 -24.49 -46.37
N GLN A 37 -10.00 -24.29 -47.19
CA GLN A 37 -9.94 -24.66 -48.59
C GLN A 37 -9.97 -26.18 -48.85
N ILE A 38 -9.25 -26.99 -48.07
CA ILE A 38 -9.27 -28.47 -48.17
C ILE A 38 -10.63 -29.03 -47.70
N LEU A 39 -11.19 -28.47 -46.63
CA LEU A 39 -12.54 -28.81 -46.17
C LEU A 39 -13.59 -28.45 -47.24
N ALA A 40 -13.47 -27.29 -47.88
CA ALA A 40 -14.36 -26.89 -48.98
C ALA A 40 -14.24 -27.83 -50.19
N GLU A 41 -13.01 -28.23 -50.56
CA GLU A 41 -12.76 -29.19 -51.63
C GLU A 41 -13.36 -30.57 -51.31
N PHE A 42 -13.18 -31.05 -50.08
CA PHE A 42 -13.77 -32.31 -49.61
C PHE A 42 -15.30 -32.27 -49.62
N VAL A 43 -15.93 -31.18 -49.17
CA VAL A 43 -17.39 -31.00 -49.19
C VAL A 43 -17.90 -30.94 -50.64
N MET A 44 -17.18 -30.30 -51.55
CA MET A 44 -17.56 -30.30 -52.97
C MET A 44 -17.42 -31.67 -53.62
N ASP A 45 -16.34 -32.39 -53.34
CA ASP A 45 -16.08 -33.71 -53.92
C ASP A 45 -17.05 -34.76 -53.38
N SER A 46 -17.32 -34.75 -52.08
CA SER A 46 -18.37 -35.59 -51.48
C SER A 46 -19.74 -35.31 -52.10
N ARG A 47 -20.13 -34.03 -52.31
CA ARG A 47 -21.38 -33.69 -52.99
C ARG A 47 -21.45 -34.23 -54.43
N LYS A 48 -20.34 -34.21 -55.18
CA LYS A 48 -20.26 -34.80 -56.53
C LYS A 48 -20.43 -36.32 -56.46
N LYS A 49 -19.74 -36.98 -55.54
CA LYS A 49 -19.84 -38.43 -55.30
C LYS A 49 -21.25 -38.85 -54.91
N TYR A 50 -21.91 -38.12 -54.01
CA TYR A 50 -23.31 -38.37 -53.64
C TYR A 50 -24.25 -38.21 -54.84
N LYS A 51 -24.09 -37.17 -55.66
CA LYS A 51 -24.89 -37.01 -56.89
C LYS A 51 -24.69 -38.17 -57.88
N LEU A 52 -23.44 -38.60 -58.07
CA LEU A 52 -23.13 -39.73 -58.93
C LEU A 52 -23.77 -41.02 -58.40
N LEU A 53 -23.62 -41.30 -57.10
CA LEU A 53 -24.24 -42.45 -56.45
C LEU A 53 -25.76 -42.42 -56.61
N CYS A 54 -26.41 -41.28 -56.37
CA CYS A 54 -27.86 -41.14 -56.60
C CYS A 54 -28.23 -41.39 -58.06
N SER A 55 -27.46 -40.91 -59.04
CA SER A 55 -27.72 -41.16 -60.47
C SER A 55 -27.54 -42.63 -60.84
N GLN A 56 -26.54 -43.30 -60.27
CA GLN A 56 -26.32 -44.73 -60.48
C GLN A 56 -27.43 -45.56 -59.83
N LEU A 57 -27.88 -45.18 -58.63
CA LEU A 57 -29.01 -45.81 -57.97
C LEU A 57 -30.29 -45.65 -58.79
N GLN A 58 -30.53 -44.49 -59.39
CA GLN A 58 -31.68 -44.27 -60.29
C GLN A 58 -31.64 -45.18 -61.52
N VAL A 59 -30.46 -45.41 -62.10
CA VAL A 59 -30.30 -46.34 -63.23
C VAL A 59 -30.52 -47.79 -62.79
N VAL A 60 -30.00 -48.17 -61.62
CA VAL A 60 -30.23 -49.51 -61.05
C VAL A 60 -31.70 -49.73 -60.72
N ASP A 61 -32.38 -48.76 -60.12
CA ASP A 61 -33.84 -48.80 -59.90
C ASP A 61 -34.60 -48.92 -61.22
N PHE A 62 -34.20 -48.19 -62.26
CA PHE A 62 -34.82 -48.29 -63.57
C PHE A 62 -34.67 -49.70 -64.17
N LEU A 63 -33.47 -50.26 -64.11
CA LEU A 63 -33.20 -51.62 -64.60
C LEU A 63 -33.91 -52.69 -63.76
N GLN A 64 -33.96 -52.51 -62.44
CA GLN A 64 -34.66 -53.42 -61.54
C GLN A 64 -36.17 -53.35 -61.75
N ASN A 65 -36.74 -52.18 -61.99
CA ASN A 65 -38.15 -52.01 -62.36
C ASN A 65 -38.45 -52.59 -63.75
N PHE A 66 -37.53 -52.48 -64.71
CA PHE A 66 -37.67 -53.10 -66.02
C PHE A 66 -37.69 -54.64 -65.91
N LEU A 67 -36.78 -55.22 -65.13
CA LEU A 67 -36.71 -56.66 -64.89
C LEU A 67 -37.91 -57.16 -64.05
N ALA A 68 -38.35 -56.38 -63.05
CA ALA A 68 -39.54 -56.71 -62.27
C ALA A 68 -40.83 -56.62 -63.10
N GLN A 69 -40.92 -55.68 -64.06
CA GLN A 69 -42.03 -55.61 -65.01
C GLN A 69 -42.06 -56.82 -65.96
N GLU A 70 -40.90 -57.40 -66.28
CA GLU A 70 -40.81 -58.62 -67.09
C GLU A 70 -41.36 -59.86 -66.34
N ASP A 71 -41.26 -59.89 -65.00
CA ASP A 71 -41.75 -60.98 -64.15
C ASP A 71 -43.21 -60.78 -63.63
N VAL A 72 -43.72 -59.54 -63.64
CA VAL A 72 -45.07 -59.17 -63.11
C VAL A 72 -46.15 -59.08 -64.20
N VAL A 73 -45.89 -59.52 -65.44
CA VAL A 73 -46.95 -59.68 -66.46
C VAL A 73 -48.03 -60.70 -66.04
N GLN A 74 -47.86 -61.39 -64.91
CA GLN A 74 -48.93 -62.15 -64.26
C GLN A 74 -49.15 -61.73 -62.79
N GLY A 75 -49.94 -60.68 -62.55
CA GLY A 75 -50.97 -60.83 -61.51
C GLY A 75 -51.22 -59.73 -60.46
N LEU A 76 -50.70 -58.50 -60.55
CA LEU A 76 -51.16 -57.41 -59.67
C LEU A 76 -51.25 -56.07 -60.40
N ASP A 77 -52.34 -55.33 -60.10
CA ASP A 77 -52.76 -54.08 -60.75
C ASP A 77 -51.65 -53.00 -60.71
N PRO A 78 -50.98 -52.71 -61.85
CA PRO A 78 -49.80 -51.84 -61.90
C PRO A 78 -50.06 -50.40 -61.47
N LEU A 79 -51.31 -49.93 -61.63
CA LEU A 79 -51.71 -48.55 -61.38
C LEU A 79 -51.68 -48.19 -59.88
N ALA A 80 -52.06 -49.13 -59.01
CA ALA A 80 -52.06 -48.91 -57.56
C ALA A 80 -50.64 -48.83 -56.97
N SER A 81 -49.69 -49.59 -57.53
CA SER A 81 -48.28 -49.58 -57.10
C SER A 81 -47.57 -48.27 -57.46
N GLU A 82 -47.85 -47.74 -58.65
CA GLU A 82 -47.28 -46.47 -59.13
C GLU A 82 -47.83 -45.27 -58.35
N ASP A 83 -49.10 -45.31 -57.96
CA ASP A 83 -49.73 -44.26 -57.17
C ASP A 83 -49.22 -44.23 -55.71
N ILE A 84 -49.01 -45.41 -55.09
CA ILE A 84 -48.36 -45.52 -53.78
C ILE A 84 -46.91 -45.01 -53.84
N SER A 85 -46.17 -45.34 -54.92
CA SER A 85 -44.79 -44.85 -55.13
C SER A 85 -44.74 -43.32 -55.29
N ARG A 86 -45.65 -42.74 -56.08
CA ARG A 86 -45.78 -41.29 -56.22
C ARG A 86 -46.11 -40.61 -54.90
N GLN A 87 -47.01 -41.20 -54.10
CA GLN A 87 -47.35 -40.69 -52.77
C GLN A 87 -46.17 -40.74 -51.80
N ASN A 88 -45.40 -41.84 -51.80
CA ASN A 88 -44.18 -41.97 -51.00
C ASN A 88 -43.09 -40.95 -51.41
N ALA A 89 -42.94 -40.69 -52.71
CA ALA A 89 -42.00 -39.68 -53.21
C ALA A 89 -42.38 -38.25 -52.80
N LEU A 90 -43.69 -37.95 -52.75
CA LEU A 90 -44.20 -36.67 -52.24
C LEU A 90 -43.97 -36.53 -50.74
N ALA A 91 -44.25 -37.57 -49.94
CA ALA A 91 -43.99 -37.58 -48.50
C ALA A 91 -42.49 -37.42 -48.20
N ALA A 92 -41.61 -38.12 -48.91
CA ALA A 92 -40.16 -37.96 -48.77
C ALA A 92 -39.69 -36.54 -49.15
N LYS A 93 -40.31 -35.92 -50.16
CA LYS A 93 -40.02 -34.53 -50.55
C LYS A 93 -40.46 -33.54 -49.48
N GLU A 94 -41.57 -33.77 -48.80
CA GLU A 94 -42.03 -32.95 -47.68
C GLU A 94 -41.11 -33.10 -46.47
N GLN A 95 -40.74 -34.33 -46.10
CA GLN A 95 -39.76 -34.61 -45.04
C GLN A 95 -38.40 -33.96 -45.34
N TRP A 96 -37.93 -34.00 -46.59
CA TRP A 96 -36.68 -33.33 -46.99
C TRP A 96 -36.78 -31.81 -46.88
N LYS A 97 -37.93 -31.22 -47.22
CA LYS A 97 -38.15 -29.77 -47.06
C LYS A 97 -38.15 -29.36 -45.60
N GLU A 98 -38.83 -30.12 -44.75
CA GLU A 98 -38.87 -29.89 -43.30
C GLU A 98 -37.47 -30.00 -42.70
N LEU A 99 -36.74 -31.07 -43.01
CA LEU A 99 -35.35 -31.25 -42.57
C LEU A 99 -34.43 -30.11 -43.04
N LYS A 100 -34.63 -29.63 -44.27
CA LYS A 100 -33.86 -28.50 -44.78
C LYS A 100 -34.20 -27.20 -44.05
N ALA A 101 -35.47 -26.98 -43.72
CA ALA A 101 -35.91 -25.82 -42.97
C ALA A 101 -35.35 -25.84 -41.54
N THR A 102 -35.47 -26.95 -40.82
CA THR A 102 -34.93 -27.09 -39.46
C THR A 102 -33.41 -26.97 -39.43
N TYR A 103 -32.70 -27.53 -40.43
CA TYR A 103 -31.27 -27.34 -40.58
C TYR A 103 -30.90 -25.86 -40.76
N GLN A 104 -31.62 -25.14 -41.64
CA GLN A 104 -31.39 -23.72 -41.87
C GLN A 104 -31.64 -22.89 -40.60
N GLU A 105 -32.72 -23.17 -39.87
CA GLU A 105 -33.02 -22.52 -38.59
C GLU A 105 -31.90 -22.75 -37.56
N HIS A 106 -31.37 -23.97 -37.46
CA HIS A 106 -30.25 -24.26 -36.56
C HIS A 106 -28.97 -23.52 -36.96
N VAL A 107 -28.65 -23.47 -38.27
CA VAL A 107 -27.50 -22.71 -38.76
C VAL A 107 -27.64 -21.22 -38.44
N GLU A 108 -28.83 -20.65 -38.63
CA GLU A 108 -29.10 -19.25 -38.31
C GLU A 108 -29.03 -18.99 -36.80
N ALA A 109 -29.57 -19.89 -35.97
CA ALA A 109 -29.48 -19.79 -34.52
C ALA A 109 -28.03 -19.84 -34.03
N ILE A 110 -27.23 -20.78 -34.54
CA ILE A 110 -25.80 -20.89 -34.20
C ILE A 110 -25.03 -19.65 -34.67
N THR A 111 -25.28 -19.19 -35.90
CA THR A 111 -24.61 -18.01 -36.46
C THR A 111 -24.96 -16.75 -35.67
N GLY A 112 -26.23 -16.59 -35.29
CA GLY A 112 -26.71 -15.50 -34.45
C GLY A 112 -26.07 -15.52 -33.06
N ALA A 113 -26.01 -16.69 -32.42
CA ALA A 113 -25.35 -16.86 -31.12
C ALA A 113 -23.84 -16.58 -31.20
N LEU A 114 -23.16 -17.06 -32.25
CA LEU A 114 -21.73 -16.83 -32.45
C LEU A 114 -21.41 -15.35 -32.66
N THR A 115 -22.23 -14.65 -33.46
CA THR A 115 -22.09 -13.21 -33.71
C THR A 115 -22.22 -12.38 -32.42
N GLN A 116 -23.00 -12.85 -31.45
CA GLN A 116 -23.14 -12.20 -30.13
C GLN A 116 -22.04 -12.63 -29.15
N ALA A 117 -21.63 -13.90 -29.17
CA ALA A 117 -20.66 -14.45 -28.22
C ALA A 117 -19.22 -13.99 -28.49
N LEU A 118 -18.80 -13.89 -29.76
CA LEU A 118 -17.45 -13.46 -30.11
C LEU A 118 -17.06 -12.08 -29.54
N PRO A 119 -17.84 -10.99 -29.73
CA PRO A 119 -17.44 -9.68 -29.20
C PRO A 119 -17.42 -9.66 -27.67
N THR A 120 -18.33 -10.37 -27.01
CA THR A 120 -18.35 -10.43 -25.54
C THR A 120 -17.13 -11.18 -24.98
N MET A 121 -16.68 -12.23 -25.66
CA MET A 121 -15.43 -12.92 -25.34
C MET A 121 -14.21 -12.01 -25.54
N GLU A 122 -14.14 -11.27 -26.65
CA GLU A 122 -13.05 -10.32 -26.90
C GLU A 122 -12.99 -9.21 -25.85
N GLU A 123 -14.13 -8.65 -25.46
CA GLU A 123 -14.21 -7.66 -24.39
C GLU A 123 -13.76 -8.23 -23.04
N ALA A 124 -14.18 -9.46 -22.72
CA ALA A 124 -13.74 -10.14 -21.50
C ALA A 124 -12.22 -10.34 -21.51
N GLN A 125 -11.64 -10.71 -22.65
CA GLN A 125 -10.20 -10.86 -22.81
C GLN A 125 -9.46 -9.52 -22.66
N ARG A 126 -9.97 -8.43 -23.25
CA ARG A 126 -9.41 -7.08 -23.08
C ARG A 126 -9.45 -6.66 -21.60
N LYS A 127 -10.56 -6.88 -20.92
CA LYS A 127 -10.71 -6.60 -19.48
C LYS A 127 -9.75 -7.43 -18.64
N ARG A 128 -9.52 -8.71 -18.99
CA ARG A 128 -8.53 -9.56 -18.31
C ARG A 128 -7.12 -8.99 -18.42
N VAL A 129 -6.70 -8.58 -19.62
CA VAL A 129 -5.38 -7.97 -19.84
C VAL A 129 -5.25 -6.67 -19.03
N GLN A 130 -6.27 -5.80 -19.06
CA GLN A 130 -6.26 -4.57 -18.26
C GLN A 130 -6.16 -4.82 -16.75
N LEU A 131 -6.86 -5.84 -16.24
CA LEU A 131 -6.76 -6.23 -14.83
C LEU A 131 -5.37 -6.76 -14.49
N GLN A 132 -4.76 -7.53 -15.37
CA GLN A 132 -3.41 -8.05 -15.18
C GLN A 132 -2.37 -6.91 -15.14
N GLU A 133 -2.45 -5.95 -16.05
CA GLU A 133 -1.60 -4.76 -16.05
C GLU A 133 -1.80 -3.93 -14.77
N ALA A 134 -3.05 -3.73 -14.33
CA ALA A 134 -3.36 -3.02 -13.10
C ALA A 134 -2.78 -3.73 -11.85
N LEU A 135 -2.83 -5.07 -11.82
CA LEU A 135 -2.23 -5.86 -10.75
C LEU A 135 -0.70 -5.73 -10.72
N GLU A 136 -0.05 -5.78 -11.87
CA GLU A 136 1.39 -5.58 -12.00
C GLU A 136 1.80 -4.19 -11.51
N GLN A 137 1.05 -3.15 -11.91
CA GLN A 137 1.28 -1.78 -11.44
C GLN A 137 1.09 -1.65 -9.92
N LEU A 138 0.06 -2.27 -9.34
CA LEU A 138 -0.16 -2.27 -7.90
C LEU A 138 0.96 -3.01 -7.16
N GLN A 139 1.43 -4.13 -7.69
CA GLN A 139 2.55 -4.86 -7.13
C GLN A 139 3.83 -4.04 -7.18
N ALA A 140 4.13 -3.37 -8.30
CA ALA A 140 5.27 -2.46 -8.42
C ALA A 140 5.18 -1.31 -7.41
N LYS A 141 4.01 -0.66 -7.30
CA LYS A 141 3.77 0.39 -6.29
C LYS A 141 3.97 -0.11 -4.86
N LYS A 142 3.53 -1.33 -4.55
CA LYS A 142 3.75 -1.96 -3.25
C LYS A 142 5.25 -2.13 -2.97
N GLN A 143 6.03 -2.63 -3.92
CA GLN A 143 7.48 -2.81 -3.74
C GLN A 143 8.18 -1.47 -3.47
N VAL A 144 7.89 -0.45 -4.29
CA VAL A 144 8.44 0.90 -4.10
C VAL A 144 8.07 1.49 -2.73
N ALA A 145 6.82 1.32 -2.29
CA ALA A 145 6.38 1.77 -0.97
C ALA A 145 7.12 1.05 0.17
N MET A 146 7.35 -0.26 0.06
CA MET A 146 8.11 -1.04 1.04
C MET A 146 9.58 -0.60 1.10
N GLU A 147 10.20 -0.32 -0.03
CA GLU A 147 11.58 0.20 -0.08
C GLU A 147 11.69 1.61 0.52
N ARG A 148 10.73 2.49 0.22
CA ARG A 148 10.62 3.82 0.84
C ARG A 148 10.46 3.72 2.35
N LEU A 149 9.63 2.80 2.84
CA LEU A 149 9.47 2.57 4.28
C LEU A 149 10.79 2.09 4.92
N ARG A 150 11.47 1.12 4.32
CA ARG A 150 12.75 0.61 4.82
C ARG A 150 13.82 1.70 4.88
N THR A 151 13.91 2.53 3.85
CA THR A 151 14.89 3.63 3.80
C THR A 151 14.56 4.72 4.83
N ALA A 152 13.29 5.13 4.94
CA ALA A 152 12.85 6.06 5.98
C ALA A 152 13.12 5.52 7.40
N GLN A 153 12.88 4.22 7.64
CA GLN A 153 13.17 3.59 8.92
C GLN A 153 14.67 3.59 9.24
N LYS A 154 15.54 3.27 8.27
CA LYS A 154 17.00 3.34 8.43
C LYS A 154 17.46 4.77 8.74
N GLN A 155 16.93 5.76 8.01
CA GLN A 155 17.24 7.17 8.25
C GLN A 155 16.81 7.62 9.63
N TRP A 156 15.59 7.28 10.06
CA TRP A 156 15.10 7.59 11.39
C TRP A 156 15.99 6.98 12.48
N ARG A 157 16.39 5.71 12.32
CA ARG A 157 17.27 5.03 13.27
C ARG A 157 18.64 5.70 13.37
N LEU A 158 19.23 6.07 12.23
CA LEU A 158 20.49 6.81 12.18
C LEU A 158 20.37 8.19 12.87
N GLN A 159 19.25 8.89 12.68
CA GLN A 159 19.02 10.18 13.34
C GLN A 159 18.88 10.01 14.86
N GLN A 160 18.19 8.96 15.31
CA GLN A 160 18.09 8.63 16.74
C GLN A 160 19.48 8.31 17.33
N GLU A 161 20.28 7.50 16.65
CA GLU A 161 21.64 7.16 17.09
C GLU A 161 22.52 8.41 17.19
N LYS A 162 22.50 9.28 16.18
CA LYS A 162 23.23 10.56 16.21
C LYS A 162 22.78 11.45 17.36
N HIS A 163 21.47 11.55 17.58
CA HIS A 163 20.93 12.33 18.68
C HIS A 163 21.40 11.81 20.05
N LEU A 164 21.36 10.48 20.24
CA LEU A 164 21.85 9.83 21.46
C LEU A 164 23.35 10.02 21.65
N GLN A 165 24.15 9.94 20.58
CA GLN A 165 25.59 10.22 20.62
C GLN A 165 25.86 11.66 21.07
N HIS A 166 25.21 12.64 20.45
CA HIS A 166 25.36 14.05 20.85
C HIS A 166 24.93 14.32 22.29
N LEU A 167 23.84 13.69 22.75
CA LEU A 167 23.42 13.78 24.15
C LEU A 167 24.47 13.18 25.09
N ALA A 168 25.07 12.04 24.72
CA ALA A 168 26.12 11.41 25.51
C ALA A 168 27.38 12.30 25.60
N GLU A 169 27.83 12.86 24.48
CA GLU A 169 28.95 13.80 24.38
C GLU A 169 28.70 15.05 25.24
N ALA A 170 27.56 15.72 25.05
CA ALA A 170 27.19 16.88 25.83
C ALA A 170 27.13 16.58 27.34
N SER A 171 26.59 15.40 27.71
CA SER A 171 26.56 14.97 29.12
C SER A 171 27.96 14.75 29.69
N ALA A 172 28.90 14.24 28.88
CA ALA A 172 30.28 14.01 29.30
C ALA A 172 31.04 15.33 29.46
N GLU A 173 30.85 16.28 28.55
CA GLU A 173 31.39 17.63 28.67
C GLU A 173 30.90 18.35 29.93
N VAL A 174 29.58 18.28 30.22
CA VAL A 174 29.02 18.87 31.43
C VAL A 174 29.63 18.24 32.69
N ARG A 175 29.76 16.91 32.74
CA ARG A 175 30.43 16.22 33.86
C ARG A 175 31.90 16.60 33.99
N GLN A 176 32.59 16.82 32.88
CA GLN A 176 33.98 17.27 32.90
C GLN A 176 34.09 18.70 33.46
N ARG A 177 33.27 19.63 32.98
CA ARG A 177 33.23 21.01 33.49
C ARG A 177 32.86 21.06 34.97
N GLN A 178 31.84 20.29 35.38
CA GLN A 178 31.44 20.18 36.77
C GLN A 178 32.59 19.70 37.67
N ARG A 179 33.32 18.66 37.24
CA ARG A 179 34.50 18.19 37.97
C ARG A 179 35.59 19.25 38.05
N GLY A 180 35.84 19.99 36.96
CA GLY A 180 36.81 21.10 36.96
C GLY A 180 36.43 22.19 37.95
N THR A 181 35.18 22.67 37.91
CA THR A 181 34.67 23.68 38.85
C THR A 181 34.71 23.19 40.30
N GLN A 182 34.42 21.91 40.54
CA GLN A 182 34.50 21.33 41.88
C GLN A 182 35.93 21.30 42.41
N GLN A 183 36.91 20.93 41.57
CA GLN A 183 38.33 20.97 41.93
C GLN A 183 38.83 22.40 42.22
N GLU A 184 38.39 23.37 41.42
CA GLU A 184 38.69 24.79 41.66
C GLU A 184 38.10 25.28 42.97
N LEU A 185 36.86 24.90 43.28
CA LEU A 185 36.20 25.24 44.54
C LEU A 185 36.94 24.63 45.74
N GLU A 186 37.34 23.36 45.66
CA GLU A 186 38.13 22.69 46.69
C GLU A 186 39.47 23.41 46.92
N ARG A 187 40.16 23.78 45.83
CA ARG A 187 41.40 24.55 45.91
C ARG A 187 41.21 25.91 46.59
N VAL A 188 40.21 26.69 46.15
CA VAL A 188 39.93 28.01 46.75
C VAL A 188 39.53 27.87 48.22
N SER A 189 38.81 26.81 48.59
CA SER A 189 38.44 26.53 49.99
C SER A 189 39.66 26.23 50.85
N GLN A 190 40.62 25.46 50.33
CA GLN A 190 41.89 25.21 51.01
C GLN A 190 42.72 26.49 51.17
N GLU A 191 42.82 27.31 50.12
CA GLU A 191 43.50 28.60 50.16
C GLU A 191 42.86 29.53 51.20
N LEU A 192 41.53 29.61 51.26
CA LEU A 192 40.79 30.39 52.24
C LEU A 192 41.04 29.90 53.68
N GLY A 193 41.05 28.59 53.90
CA GLY A 193 41.41 27.99 55.19
C GLY A 193 42.82 28.36 55.64
N SER A 194 43.78 28.36 54.71
CA SER A 194 45.17 28.76 55.00
C SER A 194 45.29 30.25 55.36
N LEU A 195 44.57 31.13 54.64
CA LEU A 195 44.52 32.56 54.92
C LEU A 195 43.84 32.86 56.26
N GLN A 196 42.77 32.14 56.58
CA GLN A 196 42.08 32.28 57.86
C GLN A 196 42.97 31.86 59.03
N GLN A 197 43.75 30.77 58.89
CA GLN A 197 44.73 30.36 59.89
C GLN A 197 45.83 31.42 60.06
N GLN A 198 46.36 31.97 58.97
CA GLN A 198 47.36 33.03 59.02
C GLN A 198 46.81 34.31 59.69
N ALA A 199 45.56 34.68 59.39
CA ALA A 199 44.89 35.81 60.02
C ALA A 199 44.70 35.57 61.53
N GLY A 200 44.34 34.34 61.93
CA GLY A 200 44.27 33.92 63.34
C GLY A 200 45.62 34.09 64.06
N GLN A 201 46.71 33.55 63.49
CA GLN A 201 48.05 33.68 64.06
C GLN A 201 48.50 35.15 64.22
N LYS A 202 48.19 36.00 63.23
CA LYS A 202 48.47 37.44 63.30
C LYS A 202 47.66 38.09 64.42
N ARG A 203 46.38 37.74 64.57
CA ARG A 203 45.50 38.23 65.63
C ARG A 203 46.01 37.82 67.02
N ASP A 204 46.40 36.57 67.22
CA ASP A 204 46.97 36.09 68.48
C ASP A 204 48.28 36.82 68.82
N THR A 205 49.07 37.10 67.80
CA THR A 205 50.30 37.89 67.94
C THR A 205 49.97 39.32 68.35
N LEU A 206 49.01 39.98 67.71
CA LEU A 206 48.56 41.32 68.10
C LEU A 206 48.01 41.34 69.53
N GLN A 207 47.22 40.34 69.93
CA GLN A 207 46.68 40.23 71.28
C GLN A 207 47.80 40.10 72.32
N ARG A 208 48.84 39.30 72.04
CA ARG A 208 50.03 39.21 72.90
C ARG A 208 50.72 40.56 73.05
N HIS A 209 50.93 41.30 71.96
CA HIS A 209 51.51 42.65 72.02
C HIS A 209 50.64 43.60 72.85
N GLN A 210 49.31 43.53 72.69
CA GLN A 210 48.37 44.33 73.48
C GLN A 210 48.47 44.01 74.98
N THR A 211 48.55 42.73 75.36
CA THR A 211 48.78 42.33 76.76
C THR A 211 50.12 42.82 77.31
N PHE A 212 51.19 42.77 76.50
CA PHE A 212 52.50 43.33 76.91
C PHE A 212 52.42 44.84 77.15
N LEU A 213 51.74 45.60 76.28
CA LEU A 213 51.54 47.03 76.47
C LEU A 213 50.74 47.34 77.75
N GLN A 214 49.69 46.57 78.03
CA GLN A 214 48.91 46.69 79.27
C GLN A 214 49.79 46.44 80.51
N LEU A 215 50.64 45.41 80.49
CA LEU A 215 51.57 45.11 81.57
C LEU A 215 52.58 46.26 81.77
N LEU A 216 53.14 46.80 80.69
CA LEU A 216 54.07 47.94 80.75
C LEU A 216 53.43 49.18 81.38
N HIS A 217 52.19 49.52 81.00
CA HIS A 217 51.45 50.62 81.62
C HIS A 217 51.23 50.39 83.12
N THR A 218 50.89 49.16 83.52
CA THR A 218 50.70 48.79 84.93
C THR A 218 52.00 48.95 85.73
N LEU A 219 53.14 48.53 85.19
CA LEU A 219 54.45 48.65 85.83
C LEU A 219 54.94 50.10 85.91
N GLN A 220 54.55 50.97 84.97
CA GLN A 220 54.84 52.40 85.00
C GLN A 220 53.94 53.19 85.98
N GLY A 221 53.01 52.53 86.67
CA GLY A 221 52.13 53.18 87.66
C GLY A 221 51.03 54.05 87.04
N GLN A 222 50.76 53.91 85.74
CA GLN A 222 49.61 54.56 85.10
C GLN A 222 48.42 53.60 85.13
N LEU A 223 47.34 54.00 85.82
CA LEU A 223 46.08 53.25 85.85
C LEU A 223 45.58 53.04 84.41
N PRO A 224 45.20 51.82 84.00
CA PRO A 224 44.67 51.61 82.66
C PRO A 224 43.33 52.34 82.49
N PHE A 225 43.20 53.13 81.43
CA PHE A 225 41.92 53.67 80.99
C PHE A 225 40.94 52.52 80.71
N PRO A 226 39.70 52.56 81.25
CA PRO A 226 38.66 51.63 80.85
C PRO A 226 37.97 52.19 79.60
N GLU A 227 38.54 51.96 78.42
CA GLU A 227 37.73 52.02 77.19
C GLU A 227 37.01 50.68 77.02
N ALA A 228 36.00 50.51 77.85
CA ALA A 228 34.82 49.74 77.51
C ALA A 228 33.87 50.66 76.72
N GLU A 229 34.23 51.00 75.48
CA GLU A 229 33.23 51.27 74.46
C GLU A 229 33.43 50.26 73.35
N THR A 230 32.58 49.24 73.42
CA THR A 230 32.42 48.21 72.42
C THR A 230 31.72 48.84 71.23
N GLU A 231 32.41 49.66 70.44
CA GLU A 231 31.97 49.95 69.08
C GLU A 231 32.35 48.77 68.20
N LEU A 232 31.45 47.78 68.19
CA LEU A 232 31.32 46.84 67.09
C LEU A 232 31.36 47.62 65.77
N PRO A 233 32.23 47.28 64.80
CA PRO A 233 31.93 47.62 63.42
C PRO A 233 30.59 46.95 63.12
N GLN A 234 29.59 47.78 62.78
CA GLN A 234 28.34 47.35 62.20
C GLN A 234 28.61 46.18 61.26
N ARG A 235 28.12 44.99 61.63
CA ARG A 235 27.78 44.00 60.64
C ARG A 235 26.81 44.71 59.70
N LEU A 236 27.23 44.93 58.46
CA LEU A 236 26.30 45.11 57.37
C LEU A 236 25.50 43.80 57.31
N ASP A 237 24.35 43.80 57.99
CA ASP A 237 23.32 42.80 57.77
C ASP A 237 22.82 43.01 56.33
N LEU A 238 23.34 42.20 55.42
CA LEU A 238 22.60 41.83 54.23
C LEU A 238 21.36 41.06 54.72
N PRO A 239 20.13 41.37 54.27
CA PRO A 239 18.96 40.62 54.70
C PRO A 239 19.06 39.18 54.16
N GLU A 240 19.26 38.22 55.07
CA GLU A 240 18.89 36.83 54.84
C GLU A 240 17.36 36.76 54.80
N ASP A 241 16.85 36.67 53.57
CA ASP A 241 15.48 36.25 53.28
C ASP A 241 15.30 34.82 53.80
N LYS A 242 14.53 34.65 54.88
CA LYS A 242 14.26 33.34 55.47
C LYS A 242 13.08 32.66 54.78
N PRO A 243 13.09 31.32 54.73
CA PRO A 243 12.17 30.50 53.93
C PRO A 243 10.83 30.32 54.63
N GLN A 244 9.74 30.56 53.92
CA GLN A 244 8.39 30.20 54.38
C GLN A 244 8.01 28.81 53.84
N LYS A 245 8.09 27.80 54.70
CA LYS A 245 7.47 26.47 54.50
C LYS A 245 6.16 26.43 55.28
N GLN A 246 5.02 26.40 54.58
CA GLN A 246 3.80 25.68 55.02
C GLN A 246 3.04 25.16 53.79
N ASN A 247 3.26 23.88 53.48
CA ASN A 247 2.29 22.97 52.83
C ASN A 247 1.31 22.46 53.93
N PRO A 248 0.33 21.56 53.69
CA PRO A 248 -0.52 21.21 52.54
C PRO A 248 -2.02 21.17 52.94
N GLY A 249 -2.97 20.90 52.02
CA GLY A 249 -4.30 20.41 52.42
C GLY A 249 -5.45 20.62 51.44
N ASN A 250 -5.84 19.54 50.77
CA ASN A 250 -7.04 19.35 49.94
C ASN A 250 -8.35 19.87 50.58
N THR A 251 -9.28 20.35 49.75
CA THR A 251 -10.72 19.98 49.83
C THR A 251 -11.50 20.36 48.56
N ILE A 252 -11.72 19.35 47.71
CA ILE A 252 -12.98 18.93 47.06
C ILE A 252 -13.89 19.95 46.35
N GLY A 253 -14.07 19.71 45.05
CA GLY A 253 -15.33 19.81 44.28
C GLY A 253 -15.51 21.12 43.49
N LYS A 254 -15.99 21.15 42.23
CA LYS A 254 -16.53 20.15 41.31
C LYS A 254 -16.80 20.87 39.97
N ASP A 255 -16.49 20.20 38.85
CA ASP A 255 -16.98 20.40 37.46
C ASP A 255 -16.89 21.77 36.77
N ARG A 256 -16.18 21.84 35.62
CA ARG A 256 -16.77 21.64 34.27
C ARG A 256 -15.84 22.13 33.13
N SER A 257 -15.27 21.17 32.40
CA SER A 257 -15.14 21.10 30.92
C SER A 257 -14.37 22.15 30.08
N VAL A 258 -13.40 21.61 29.32
CA VAL A 258 -12.81 21.99 28.01
C VAL A 258 -11.65 23.02 27.96
N PRO A 259 -10.47 22.64 27.41
CA PRO A 259 -9.45 23.59 26.97
C PRO A 259 -9.63 23.98 25.49
N SER A 260 -9.72 25.28 25.23
CA SER A 260 -9.53 25.86 23.90
C SER A 260 -8.06 25.79 23.48
N LYS A 261 -7.88 25.29 22.26
CA LYS A 261 -6.62 25.09 21.55
C LYS A 261 -6.06 26.44 21.07
N GLY A 262 -4.75 26.58 21.18
CA GLY A 262 -4.00 27.78 20.79
C GLY A 262 -3.98 28.08 19.29
N ASP A 263 -3.76 29.36 19.04
CA ASP A 263 -3.60 30.00 17.74
C ASP A 263 -2.45 29.39 16.93
N GLY A 264 -2.77 29.17 15.65
CA GLY A 264 -1.86 28.72 14.62
C GLY A 264 -1.07 29.88 14.00
N LEU A 265 0.18 29.55 13.68
CA LEU A 265 1.11 30.33 12.87
C LEU A 265 0.64 30.44 11.41
N GLN A 266 0.78 31.63 10.83
CA GLN A 266 0.98 31.88 9.39
C GLN A 266 2.50 32.10 9.15
N PRO A 267 3.09 31.92 7.94
CA PRO A 267 2.63 32.62 6.73
C PRO A 267 2.88 31.96 5.34
N ALA A 268 2.37 32.66 4.31
CA ALA A 268 2.77 32.74 2.90
C ALA A 268 2.68 31.44 2.06
N GLY A 269 1.96 31.37 0.93
CA GLY A 269 1.48 32.41 0.03
C GLY A 269 2.07 32.18 -1.35
N ASP A 270 1.57 31.17 -2.07
CA ASP A 270 1.81 30.97 -3.50
C ASP A 270 0.57 30.35 -4.15
N ALA A 271 -0.23 31.20 -4.78
CA ALA A 271 -1.28 30.81 -5.69
C ALA A 271 -0.95 31.42 -7.05
N SER A 272 -0.45 30.58 -7.96
CA SER A 272 -0.41 30.88 -9.39
C SER A 272 -0.97 29.67 -10.14
N SER A 273 -2.27 29.75 -10.44
CA SER A 273 -2.89 29.00 -11.53
C SER A 273 -2.74 29.84 -12.81
N PRO A 274 -2.25 29.30 -13.94
CA PRO A 274 -2.40 29.95 -15.22
C PRO A 274 -3.79 29.66 -15.79
N GLY A 275 -4.41 30.72 -16.29
CA GLY A 275 -5.80 30.77 -16.71
C GLY A 275 -6.09 30.14 -18.07
N LEU A 276 -7.36 29.76 -18.21
CA LEU A 276 -8.05 29.58 -19.48
C LEU A 276 -8.21 30.95 -20.17
N PRO A 277 -7.95 31.09 -21.47
CA PRO A 277 -8.38 32.26 -22.22
C PRO A 277 -9.79 32.03 -22.79
N GLU A 278 -10.67 32.97 -22.45
CA GLU A 278 -12.00 33.17 -22.99
C GLU A 278 -11.92 33.91 -24.35
N GLY A 279 -12.84 33.55 -25.24
CA GLY A 279 -13.24 34.09 -26.55
C GLY A 279 -12.68 35.40 -27.13
N GLN A 280 -12.35 35.32 -28.43
CA GLN A 280 -12.75 36.22 -29.52
C GLN A 280 -12.36 35.50 -30.83
N GLN A 281 -13.19 35.33 -31.86
CA GLN A 281 -13.61 36.38 -32.80
C GLN A 281 -14.82 35.92 -33.65
N HIS A 282 -15.60 36.91 -34.07
CA HIS A 282 -16.58 36.87 -35.15
C HIS A 282 -15.97 36.44 -36.50
N GLY A 283 -16.78 35.80 -37.35
CA GLY A 283 -16.49 35.63 -38.77
C GLY A 283 -17.67 35.06 -39.57
N LYS A 284 -18.43 35.95 -40.22
CA LYS A 284 -19.44 35.68 -41.26
C LYS A 284 -18.90 34.78 -42.39
N GLY A 285 -19.79 34.02 -43.04
CA GLY A 285 -19.68 33.79 -44.48
C GLY A 285 -20.26 32.49 -45.00
N THR A 286 -21.38 32.62 -45.73
CA THR A 286 -22.04 31.70 -46.69
C THR A 286 -22.65 30.41 -46.18
#